data_AF-A0A918T4I6-F1
#
_entry.id   AF-A0A918T4I6-F1
#
_cell.length_a   1.000
_cell.length_b   1.000
_cell.length_c   1.000
_cell.angle_alpha   90.00
_cell.angle_beta   90.00
_cell.angle_gamma   90.00
#
_symmetry.space_group_name_H-M   'P 1'
#
loop_
_entity.id
_entity.type
_entity.pdbx_description
1 polymer ?
#
loop_
_entity_poly.entity_id
_entity_poly.type
_entity_poly.pdbx_seq_one_letter_code
_entity_poly.pdbx_strand_id
1 'polypeptide(L)'
;MRYTKGDVMNQHAGHEQTPHGAHAGHAGHGDHAAHGGRPGGLSVSEDGYALELDATVLPAGVRTIGFRVIGPDGRPVTDFVPEHEKDLHFIAVRRDTTGFQHVHPVRDAKGDWSVELALEPGDWRFFTDIHPAGHDGTLTLGIDAAVAGTYDPRPLPEPTRTARVDAYTVTLDGDLLPGAPGELTLTVSRDGRPVTDLQPYLAAYGHLVALRAGDLGYLHVHPEGEPGDGVTASGPGISFVAVAPTAGTYRLYLDFRHDDTVRTAEFTVRTATAAPGPDAESPAAPGHGAHGEHGGHGGHHGAHAHH
;
A
#
# COMPACT_ATOMS: atom_id res chain seq x y z
N MET A 1 -1.59 46.68 65.38
CA MET A 1 -1.93 45.54 66.27
C MET A 1 -0.66 44.72 66.49
N ARG A 2 -0.20 44.55 67.73
CA ARG A 2 0.99 43.74 68.12
C ARG A 2 0.57 42.29 68.46
N TYR A 3 1.58 41.42 68.68
CA TYR A 3 1.67 40.03 69.18
C TYR A 3 2.05 39.01 68.07
N THR A 4 3.29 38.52 67.87
CA THR A 4 4.33 37.78 68.64
C THR A 4 4.21 36.24 68.66
N LYS A 5 5.39 35.60 68.45
CA LYS A 5 5.88 34.30 69.00
C LYS A 5 5.39 33.02 68.29
N GLY A 6 6.19 32.00 68.02
CA GLY A 6 7.60 31.67 68.33
C GLY A 6 7.89 30.22 67.90
N ASP A 7 9.17 29.89 67.74
CA ASP A 7 9.69 28.57 67.35
C ASP A 7 9.39 27.45 68.36
N VAL A 8 9.14 26.22 67.88
CA VAL A 8 9.58 24.98 68.53
C VAL A 8 9.82 23.88 67.47
N MET A 9 11.04 23.37 67.41
CA MET A 9 11.41 22.10 66.77
C MET A 9 10.90 20.92 67.62
N ASN A 10 10.35 19.88 66.99
CA ASN A 10 10.57 18.53 67.48
C ASN A 10 10.62 17.51 66.35
N GLN A 11 11.64 16.66 66.42
CA GLN A 11 11.98 15.61 65.48
C GLN A 11 11.11 14.38 65.71
N HIS A 12 10.75 13.68 64.63
CA HIS A 12 10.58 12.23 64.65
C HIS A 12 11.28 11.64 63.43
N ALA A 13 12.28 10.81 63.72
CA ALA A 13 12.99 9.97 62.77
C ALA A 13 12.12 8.77 62.35
N GLY A 14 12.31 8.30 61.12
CA GLY A 14 11.70 7.06 60.63
C GLY A 14 12.07 6.75 59.17
N HIS A 15 13.21 6.07 59.02
CA HIS A 15 13.62 5.15 57.95
C HIS A 15 13.41 5.47 56.45
N GLU A 16 14.57 5.65 55.78
CA GLU A 16 15.07 4.84 54.65
C GLU A 16 14.07 4.23 53.66
N GLN A 17 14.27 4.52 52.37
CA GLN A 17 14.81 3.60 51.35
C GLN A 17 14.77 4.32 49.98
N THR A 18 15.92 4.69 49.45
CA THR A 18 16.10 4.86 47.99
C THR A 18 15.93 3.52 47.29
N PRO A 19 15.43 3.51 46.04
CA PRO A 19 16.36 3.03 45.01
C PRO A 19 16.33 3.82 43.70
N HIS A 20 17.52 3.77 43.10
CA HIS A 20 17.87 4.06 41.72
C HIS A 20 16.97 3.39 40.67
N GLY A 21 16.95 3.97 39.46
CA GLY A 21 16.68 3.19 38.25
C GLY A 21 16.16 4.02 37.09
N ALA A 22 17.06 4.45 36.21
CA ALA A 22 16.73 5.02 34.91
C ALA A 22 16.08 3.97 34.01
N HIS A 23 15.06 4.34 33.24
CA HIS A 23 14.81 3.74 31.93
C HIS A 23 14.24 4.76 30.96
N ALA A 24 14.95 4.89 29.84
CA ALA A 24 14.55 5.60 28.65
C ALA A 24 13.18 5.10 28.16
N GLY A 25 12.21 6.02 28.04
CA GLY A 25 10.97 5.77 27.32
C GLY A 25 11.29 5.72 25.84
N HIS A 26 11.32 4.52 25.29
CA HIS A 26 11.38 4.28 23.86
C HIS A 26 10.29 5.06 23.13
N ALA A 27 10.71 5.70 22.03
CA ALA A 27 9.81 6.21 21.01
C ALA A 27 8.77 5.14 20.67
N GLY A 28 7.49 5.50 20.78
CA GLY A 28 6.41 4.67 20.33
C GLY A 28 6.53 4.51 18.82
N HIS A 29 7.10 3.40 18.38
CA HIS A 29 6.76 2.85 17.09
C HIS A 29 5.26 2.54 17.17
N GLY A 30 4.45 3.37 16.52
CA GLY A 30 3.06 3.05 16.28
C GLY A 30 3.04 1.75 15.52
N ASP A 31 2.66 0.68 16.23
CA ASP A 31 2.23 -0.57 15.62
C ASP A 31 1.02 -0.24 14.75
N HIS A 32 1.25 0.13 13.50
CA HIS A 32 0.27 -0.05 12.44
C HIS A 32 0.15 -1.55 12.22
N ALA A 33 -0.59 -2.19 13.13
CA ALA A 33 -1.03 -3.55 12.99
C ALA A 33 -1.67 -3.66 11.60
N ALA A 34 -1.00 -4.41 10.72
CA ALA A 34 -1.52 -4.84 9.44
C ALA A 34 -2.72 -5.78 9.70
N HIS A 35 -3.84 -5.20 10.11
CA HIS A 35 -5.12 -5.82 9.86
C HIS A 35 -5.22 -5.96 8.34
N GLY A 36 -5.57 -7.15 7.85
CA GLY A 36 -5.83 -7.42 6.43
C GLY A 36 -6.98 -6.54 5.93
N GLY A 37 -6.65 -5.27 5.69
CA GLY A 37 -7.57 -4.20 5.35
C GLY A 37 -8.13 -4.43 3.96
N ARG A 38 -9.29 -3.86 3.69
CA ARG A 38 -9.80 -3.78 2.33
C ARG A 38 -8.80 -2.96 1.50
N PRO A 39 -8.58 -3.28 0.21
CA PRO A 39 -7.80 -2.41 -0.66
C PRO A 39 -8.39 -1.00 -0.66
N GLY A 40 -7.51 0.00 -0.65
CA GLY A 40 -7.91 1.40 -0.69
C GLY A 40 -8.52 1.77 -2.03
N GLY A 41 -9.20 2.92 -2.08
CA GLY A 41 -9.58 3.53 -3.34
C GLY A 41 -10.68 2.81 -4.11
N LEU A 42 -11.39 1.85 -3.51
CA LEU A 42 -12.59 1.22 -4.10
C LEU A 42 -13.88 1.99 -3.84
N SER A 43 -13.87 2.87 -2.84
CA SER A 43 -15.02 3.69 -2.45
C SER A 43 -14.80 5.16 -2.85
N VAL A 44 -15.87 5.82 -3.27
CA VAL A 44 -15.87 7.28 -3.48
C VAL A 44 -15.83 8.06 -2.17
N SER A 45 -16.31 7.43 -1.09
CA SER A 45 -16.38 8.00 0.24
C SER A 45 -16.03 6.98 1.31
N GLU A 46 -15.32 7.42 2.35
CA GLU A 46 -14.86 6.61 3.47
C GLU A 46 -14.69 7.53 4.68
N ASP A 47 -15.10 7.07 5.87
CA ASP A 47 -14.97 7.80 7.14
C ASP A 47 -15.50 9.25 7.14
N GLY A 48 -16.55 9.49 6.35
CA GLY A 48 -17.18 10.81 6.20
C GLY A 48 -16.48 11.72 5.18
N TYR A 49 -15.35 11.29 4.62
CA TYR A 49 -14.69 11.97 3.51
C TYR A 49 -15.25 11.48 2.17
N ALA A 50 -15.27 12.33 1.14
CA ALA A 50 -15.71 11.97 -0.20
C ALA A 50 -14.88 12.68 -1.29
N LEU A 51 -14.64 11.99 -2.39
CA LEU A 51 -14.01 12.55 -3.59
C LEU A 51 -15.09 12.99 -4.59
N GLU A 52 -15.09 14.28 -4.94
CA GLU A 52 -16.02 14.86 -5.90
C GLU A 52 -15.28 15.41 -7.12
N LEU A 53 -15.63 14.93 -8.32
CA LEU A 53 -15.16 15.53 -9.58
C LEU A 53 -16.12 16.62 -10.05
N ASP A 54 -15.59 17.68 -10.67
CA ASP A 54 -16.42 18.69 -11.34
C ASP A 54 -17.21 18.10 -12.53
N ALA A 55 -16.69 17.03 -13.15
CA ALA A 55 -17.38 16.25 -14.17
C ALA A 55 -16.91 14.78 -14.20
N THR A 56 -17.83 13.85 -14.41
CA THR A 56 -17.56 12.41 -14.54
C THR A 56 -17.59 11.91 -15.98
N VAL A 57 -17.95 12.78 -16.94
CA VAL A 57 -17.87 12.50 -18.37
C VAL A 57 -16.94 13.53 -19.00
N LEU A 58 -15.84 13.05 -19.55
CA LEU A 58 -14.72 13.86 -19.99
C LEU A 58 -14.46 13.63 -21.49
N PRO A 59 -14.07 14.67 -22.24
CA PRO A 59 -13.56 14.50 -23.59
C PRO A 59 -12.09 14.01 -23.58
N ALA A 60 -11.70 13.22 -24.59
CA ALA A 60 -10.33 12.73 -24.75
C ALA A 60 -9.32 13.83 -25.12
N GLY A 61 -8.04 13.61 -24.79
CA GLY A 61 -6.89 14.48 -24.97
C GLY A 61 -6.40 15.06 -23.64
N VAL A 62 -5.50 16.04 -23.73
CA VAL A 62 -4.99 16.75 -22.54
C VAL A 62 -6.09 17.62 -21.94
N ARG A 63 -6.41 17.44 -20.66
CA ARG A 63 -7.50 18.11 -19.95
C ARG A 63 -7.12 18.50 -18.53
N THR A 64 -7.56 19.67 -18.11
CA THR A 64 -7.57 20.05 -16.69
C THR A 64 -8.76 19.37 -16.01
N ILE A 65 -8.48 18.59 -14.98
CA ILE A 65 -9.46 17.93 -14.13
C ILE A 65 -9.56 18.71 -12.83
N GLY A 66 -10.77 19.19 -12.54
CA GLY A 66 -11.11 19.85 -11.27
C GLY A 66 -11.84 18.89 -10.35
N PHE A 67 -11.48 18.92 -9.06
CA PHE A 67 -12.08 18.06 -8.04
C PHE A 67 -11.93 18.65 -6.63
N ARG A 68 -12.65 18.05 -5.66
CA ARG A 68 -12.59 18.37 -4.23
C ARG A 68 -12.55 17.09 -3.40
N VAL A 69 -11.90 17.18 -2.25
CA VAL A 69 -12.10 16.23 -1.15
C VAL A 69 -13.04 16.91 -0.16
N ILE A 70 -14.23 16.36 0.03
CA ILE A 70 -15.21 16.84 1.00
C ILE A 70 -14.99 16.11 2.32
N GLY A 71 -14.96 16.85 3.43
CA GLY A 71 -14.80 16.30 4.77
C GLY A 71 -16.12 15.90 5.42
N PRO A 72 -16.06 15.29 6.62
CA PRO A 72 -17.24 14.85 7.37
C PRO A 72 -18.22 15.97 7.75
N ASP A 73 -17.76 17.23 7.72
CA ASP A 73 -18.56 18.42 7.97
C ASP A 73 -19.27 18.96 6.71
N GLY A 74 -19.13 18.28 5.58
CA GLY A 74 -19.71 18.64 4.28
C GLY A 74 -19.01 19.79 3.58
N ARG A 75 -17.81 20.20 4.02
CA ARG A 75 -17.02 21.27 3.39
C ARG A 75 -15.76 20.70 2.73
N PRO A 76 -15.18 21.40 1.73
CA PRO A 76 -13.89 21.01 1.18
C PRO A 76 -12.81 20.99 2.27
N VAL A 77 -12.01 19.92 2.28
CA VAL A 77 -10.84 19.80 3.13
C VAL A 77 -9.75 20.73 2.60
N THR A 78 -9.20 21.56 3.48
CA THR A 78 -8.13 22.51 3.14
C THR A 78 -6.83 22.27 3.87
N ASP A 79 -6.83 21.38 4.87
CA ASP A 79 -5.70 21.10 5.73
C ASP A 79 -5.32 19.62 5.65
N PHE A 80 -4.07 19.37 5.28
CA PHE A 80 -3.52 18.06 4.98
C PHE A 80 -2.13 17.95 5.61
N VAL A 81 -1.79 16.77 6.11
CA VAL A 81 -0.43 16.42 6.47
C VAL A 81 0.29 16.00 5.17
N PRO A 82 1.42 16.62 4.81
CA PRO A 82 2.15 16.22 3.62
C PRO A 82 2.77 14.83 3.77
N GLU A 83 2.57 13.98 2.77
CA GLU A 83 3.25 12.69 2.61
C GLU A 83 4.15 12.80 1.37
N HIS A 84 5.41 12.38 1.47
CA HIS A 84 6.39 12.50 0.37
C HIS A 84 6.45 13.91 -0.27
N GLU A 85 6.47 14.95 0.57
CA GLU A 85 6.45 16.39 0.20
C GLU A 85 5.16 16.87 -0.50
N LYS A 86 4.11 16.06 -0.55
CA LYS A 86 2.84 16.40 -1.21
C LYS A 86 1.66 16.22 -0.28
N ASP A 87 0.76 17.19 -0.30
CA ASP A 87 -0.53 17.09 0.38
C ASP A 87 -1.45 16.02 -0.26
N LEU A 88 -1.24 15.70 -1.54
CA LEU A 88 -2.08 14.78 -2.30
C LEU A 88 -1.30 14.11 -3.45
N HIS A 89 -1.39 12.79 -3.52
CA HIS A 89 -1.04 12.03 -4.72
C HIS A 89 -2.29 11.71 -5.52
N PHE A 90 -2.30 12.09 -6.80
CA PHE A 90 -3.41 11.80 -7.70
C PHE A 90 -2.96 10.75 -8.71
N ILE A 91 -3.68 9.63 -8.74
CA ILE A 91 -3.42 8.53 -9.67
C ILE A 91 -4.59 8.45 -10.63
N ALA A 92 -4.32 8.42 -11.92
CA ALA A 92 -5.29 8.15 -12.96
C ALA A 92 -4.89 6.92 -13.76
N VAL A 93 -5.81 5.98 -13.94
CA VAL A 93 -5.57 4.75 -14.69
C VAL A 93 -6.84 4.30 -15.39
N ARG A 94 -6.72 3.76 -16.60
CA ARG A 94 -7.87 3.13 -17.25
C ARG A 94 -8.23 1.82 -16.55
N ARG A 95 -9.52 1.46 -16.59
CA ARG A 95 -10.05 0.20 -16.06
C ARG A 95 -9.44 -1.04 -16.72
N ASP A 96 -8.90 -0.91 -17.93
CA ASP A 96 -8.11 -1.95 -18.60
C ASP A 96 -6.63 -2.01 -18.18
N THR A 97 -6.24 -1.28 -17.13
CA THR A 97 -4.87 -1.21 -16.56
C THR A 97 -3.85 -0.55 -17.47
N THR A 98 -4.31 0.31 -18.37
CA THR A 98 -3.43 1.08 -19.25
C THR A 98 -3.59 2.58 -19.06
N GLY A 99 -2.69 3.39 -19.62
CA GLY A 99 -2.76 4.84 -19.46
C GLY A 99 -2.61 5.29 -18.00
N PHE A 100 -1.63 4.76 -17.29
CA PHE A 100 -1.34 5.18 -15.92
C PHE A 100 -0.68 6.56 -15.90
N GLN A 101 -1.10 7.41 -14.96
CA GLN A 101 -0.52 8.72 -14.67
C GLN A 101 -0.51 8.94 -13.16
N HIS A 102 0.67 9.27 -12.60
CA HIS A 102 0.84 9.70 -11.21
C HIS A 102 1.27 11.15 -11.19
N VAL A 103 0.38 12.02 -10.73
CA VAL A 103 0.53 13.48 -10.83
C VAL A 103 0.19 14.14 -9.50
N HIS A 104 0.66 15.37 -9.31
CA HIS A 104 0.33 16.17 -8.12
C HIS A 104 -0.52 17.35 -8.52
N PRO A 105 -1.77 17.38 -8.09
CA PRO A 105 -2.64 18.51 -8.32
C PRO A 105 -2.17 19.71 -7.48
N VAL A 106 -2.63 20.88 -7.88
CA VAL A 106 -2.50 22.12 -7.10
C VAL A 106 -3.84 22.46 -6.46
N ARG A 107 -3.80 22.75 -5.15
CA ARG A 107 -4.97 23.19 -4.35
C ARG A 107 -5.00 24.71 -4.28
N ASP A 108 -6.17 25.30 -4.43
CA ASP A 108 -6.38 26.71 -4.08
C ASP A 108 -6.76 26.89 -2.59
N ALA A 109 -6.97 28.13 -2.16
CA ALA A 109 -7.30 28.42 -0.76
C ALA A 109 -8.70 27.93 -0.32
N LYS A 110 -9.58 27.55 -1.26
CA LYS A 110 -10.94 27.07 -1.01
C LYS A 110 -11.02 25.55 -0.91
N GLY A 111 -9.95 24.84 -1.25
CA GLY A 111 -9.92 23.38 -1.32
C GLY A 111 -10.25 22.83 -2.71
N ASP A 112 -10.29 23.69 -3.74
CA ASP A 112 -10.44 23.27 -5.12
C ASP A 112 -9.08 22.78 -5.65
N TRP A 113 -9.06 21.55 -6.16
CA TRP A 113 -7.87 20.96 -6.75
C TRP A 113 -7.96 20.96 -8.27
N SER A 114 -6.82 21.15 -8.94
CA SER A 114 -6.72 21.01 -10.39
C SER A 114 -5.44 20.30 -10.83
N VAL A 115 -5.55 19.49 -11.88
CA VAL A 115 -4.42 18.79 -12.49
C VAL A 115 -4.63 18.59 -13.99
N GLU A 116 -3.55 18.60 -14.76
CA GLU A 116 -3.59 18.25 -16.18
C GLU A 116 -3.38 16.74 -16.36
N LEU A 117 -4.28 16.08 -17.10
CA LEU A 117 -4.18 14.68 -17.48
C LEU A 117 -4.25 14.52 -18.99
N ALA A 118 -3.47 13.60 -19.54
CA ALA A 118 -3.61 13.13 -20.92
C ALA A 118 -4.59 11.94 -20.95
N LEU A 119 -5.83 12.17 -21.41
CA LEU A 119 -6.90 11.17 -21.34
C LEU A 119 -7.18 10.52 -22.70
N GLU A 120 -6.98 9.21 -22.82
CA GLU A 120 -7.48 8.42 -23.95
C GLU A 120 -8.94 7.99 -23.73
N PRO A 121 -9.73 7.73 -24.79
CA PRO A 121 -11.07 7.18 -24.63
C PRO A 121 -11.10 5.88 -23.82
N GLY A 122 -12.12 5.74 -22.96
CA GLY A 122 -12.32 4.57 -22.12
C GLY A 122 -12.80 4.92 -20.71
N ASP A 123 -12.94 3.90 -19.87
CA ASP A 123 -13.30 4.07 -18.48
C ASP A 123 -12.05 4.27 -17.64
N TRP A 124 -12.02 5.34 -16.85
CA TRP A 124 -10.92 5.70 -15.97
C TRP A 124 -11.34 5.60 -14.52
N ARG A 125 -10.40 5.20 -13.68
CA ARG A 125 -10.49 5.37 -12.23
C ARG A 125 -9.44 6.37 -11.79
N PHE A 126 -9.88 7.34 -11.00
CA PHE A 126 -9.03 8.31 -10.35
C PHE A 126 -8.96 8.01 -8.86
N PHE A 127 -7.78 8.19 -8.28
CA PHE A 127 -7.52 7.98 -6.87
C PHE A 127 -6.91 9.24 -6.27
N THR A 128 -7.28 9.52 -5.03
CA THR A 128 -6.57 10.46 -4.17
C THR A 128 -6.02 9.70 -2.99
N ASP A 129 -4.71 9.70 -2.82
CA ASP A 129 -4.04 9.24 -1.60
C ASP A 129 -3.65 10.48 -0.79
N ILE A 130 -4.24 10.61 0.40
CA ILE A 130 -4.28 11.85 1.19
C ILE A 130 -4.15 11.55 2.68
N HIS A 131 -3.71 12.54 3.46
CA HIS A 131 -3.72 12.49 4.92
C HIS A 131 -4.39 13.78 5.46
N PRO A 132 -5.73 13.84 5.54
CA PRO A 132 -6.41 14.99 6.15
C PRO A 132 -5.94 15.18 7.60
N ALA A 133 -5.64 16.42 8.01
CA ALA A 133 -5.08 16.69 9.36
C ALA A 133 -5.99 16.26 10.53
N GLY A 134 -7.30 16.08 10.27
CA GLY A 134 -8.28 15.59 11.24
C GLY A 134 -8.62 14.11 11.11
N HIS A 135 -7.86 13.34 10.33
CA HIS A 135 -8.03 11.89 10.14
C HIS A 135 -6.82 11.15 10.70
N ASP A 136 -7.06 9.99 11.31
CA ASP A 136 -5.98 9.14 11.82
C ASP A 136 -5.38 8.34 10.65
N GLY A 137 -4.27 8.84 10.11
CA GLY A 137 -3.51 8.18 9.04
C GLY A 137 -3.98 8.53 7.63
N THR A 138 -3.43 7.82 6.64
CA THR A 138 -3.71 8.04 5.23
C THR A 138 -5.07 7.44 4.83
N LEU A 139 -5.65 8.03 3.79
CA LEU A 139 -6.92 7.63 3.20
C LEU A 139 -6.79 7.61 1.69
N THR A 140 -7.22 6.51 1.05
CA THR A 140 -7.29 6.43 -0.40
C THR A 140 -8.75 6.38 -0.86
N LEU A 141 -9.22 7.45 -1.50
CA LEU A 141 -10.55 7.52 -2.13
C LEU A 141 -10.43 7.27 -3.64
N GLY A 142 -11.49 6.75 -4.26
CA GLY A 142 -11.49 6.52 -5.70
C GLY A 142 -12.85 6.73 -6.37
N ILE A 143 -12.82 7.33 -7.55
CA ILE A 143 -13.99 7.68 -8.35
C ILE A 143 -13.75 7.30 -9.81
N ASP A 144 -14.81 6.88 -10.51
CA ASP A 144 -14.73 6.58 -11.94
C ASP A 144 -15.15 7.79 -12.79
N ALA A 145 -14.51 7.93 -13.94
CA ALA A 145 -14.88 8.87 -14.99
C ALA A 145 -14.87 8.19 -16.36
N ALA A 146 -15.82 8.53 -17.22
CA ALA A 146 -15.90 8.04 -18.59
C ALA A 146 -15.26 9.05 -19.54
N VAL A 147 -14.30 8.62 -20.35
CA VAL A 147 -13.68 9.46 -21.38
C VAL A 147 -14.27 9.11 -22.74
N ALA A 148 -14.97 10.07 -23.35
CA ALA A 148 -15.70 9.88 -24.59
C ALA A 148 -14.77 9.61 -25.79
N GLY A 149 -15.17 8.65 -26.63
CA GLY A 149 -14.50 8.30 -27.87
C GLY A 149 -14.56 6.80 -28.15
N THR A 150 -13.87 6.34 -29.18
CA THR A 150 -13.73 4.91 -29.48
C THR A 150 -12.79 4.26 -28.48
N TYR A 151 -13.31 3.31 -27.71
CA TYR A 151 -12.57 2.56 -26.71
C TYR A 151 -12.35 1.12 -27.18
N ASP A 152 -11.08 0.74 -27.33
CA ASP A 152 -10.64 -0.64 -27.60
C ASP A 152 -9.83 -1.13 -26.37
N PRO A 153 -10.46 -1.87 -25.44
CA PRO A 153 -9.81 -2.30 -24.20
C PRO A 153 -8.68 -3.29 -24.46
N ARG A 154 -7.55 -3.11 -23.79
CA ARG A 154 -6.42 -4.05 -23.88
C ARG A 154 -6.49 -5.14 -22.81
N PRO A 155 -6.07 -6.38 -23.11
CA PRO A 155 -5.97 -7.42 -22.09
C PRO A 155 -4.88 -7.05 -21.07
N LEU A 156 -5.02 -7.55 -19.85
CA LEU A 156 -3.95 -7.48 -18.85
C LEU A 156 -2.69 -8.18 -19.40
N PRO A 157 -1.51 -7.52 -19.39
CA PRO A 157 -0.26 -8.16 -19.79
C PRO A 157 0.08 -9.35 -18.89
N GLU A 158 0.73 -10.35 -19.46
CA GLU A 158 1.20 -11.52 -18.71
C GLU A 158 2.18 -11.14 -17.60
N PRO A 159 2.24 -11.91 -16.50
CA PRO A 159 3.18 -11.65 -15.43
C PRO A 159 4.64 -11.61 -15.89
N THR A 160 5.38 -10.62 -15.41
CA THR A 160 6.79 -10.43 -15.74
C THR A 160 7.57 -9.92 -14.54
N ARG A 161 8.87 -10.27 -14.49
CA ARG A 161 9.85 -9.72 -13.54
C ARG A 161 10.76 -8.68 -14.19
N THR A 162 10.51 -8.35 -15.44
CA THR A 162 11.31 -7.39 -16.20
C THR A 162 10.40 -6.49 -17.02
N ALA A 163 10.57 -5.20 -16.84
CA ALA A 163 9.92 -4.16 -17.63
C ALA A 163 10.98 -3.42 -18.46
N ARG A 164 10.58 -2.99 -19.66
CA ARG A 164 11.41 -2.14 -20.52
C ARG A 164 10.68 -0.86 -20.82
N VAL A 165 11.35 0.27 -20.60
CA VAL A 165 10.86 1.61 -20.91
C VAL A 165 12.02 2.37 -21.55
N ASP A 166 11.86 2.79 -22.79
CA ASP A 166 12.96 3.35 -23.61
C ASP A 166 14.22 2.44 -23.63
N ALA A 167 15.37 2.99 -23.25
CA ALA A 167 16.66 2.29 -23.10
C ALA A 167 16.83 1.62 -21.72
N TYR A 168 15.83 1.73 -20.84
CA TYR A 168 15.90 1.21 -19.49
C TYR A 168 15.32 -0.20 -19.40
N THR A 169 15.96 -1.02 -18.60
CA THR A 169 15.44 -2.30 -18.13
C THR A 169 15.35 -2.25 -16.62
N VAL A 170 14.15 -2.51 -16.09
CA VAL A 170 13.89 -2.58 -14.65
C VAL A 170 13.57 -4.03 -14.31
N THR A 171 14.30 -4.61 -13.37
CA THR A 171 14.03 -5.96 -12.84
C THR A 171 13.39 -5.87 -11.46
N LEU A 172 12.41 -6.74 -11.20
CA LEU A 172 11.70 -6.83 -9.94
C LEU A 172 12.12 -8.11 -9.20
N ASP A 173 12.72 -7.93 -8.04
CA ASP A 173 13.04 -8.97 -7.06
C ASP A 173 12.10 -8.88 -5.85
N GLY A 174 11.88 -10.01 -5.16
CA GLY A 174 10.92 -10.12 -4.06
C GLY A 174 9.52 -10.58 -4.50
N ASP A 175 8.63 -10.84 -3.55
CA ASP A 175 7.28 -11.35 -3.81
C ASP A 175 6.22 -10.59 -3.02
N LEU A 176 5.07 -10.34 -3.67
CA LEU A 176 3.88 -9.88 -2.96
C LEU A 176 3.26 -11.05 -2.19
N LEU A 177 3.13 -10.87 -0.87
CA LEU A 177 2.54 -11.86 0.02
C LEU A 177 1.13 -11.42 0.45
N PRO A 178 0.11 -12.28 0.32
CA PRO A 178 -1.23 -11.98 0.80
C PRO A 178 -1.26 -11.83 2.33
N GLY A 179 -1.75 -10.69 2.82
CA GLY A 179 -1.94 -10.41 4.23
C GLY A 179 -0.65 -10.25 5.04
N ALA A 180 0.52 -10.20 4.39
CA ALA A 180 1.81 -10.05 5.04
C ALA A 180 2.69 -9.04 4.30
N PRO A 181 3.57 -8.30 5.01
CA PRO A 181 4.54 -7.44 4.36
C PRO A 181 5.55 -8.27 3.56
N GLY A 182 5.81 -7.84 2.33
CA GLY A 182 6.87 -8.34 1.48
C GLY A 182 7.75 -7.18 1.01
N GLU A 183 9.05 -7.41 0.98
CA GLU A 183 10.01 -6.48 0.38
C GLU A 183 10.05 -6.72 -1.14
N LEU A 184 9.99 -5.62 -1.90
CA LEU A 184 10.14 -5.59 -3.34
C LEU A 184 11.32 -4.68 -3.68
N THR A 185 12.28 -5.18 -4.44
CA THR A 185 13.40 -4.37 -4.93
C THR A 185 13.31 -4.24 -6.45
N LEU A 186 13.26 -3.00 -6.92
CA LEU A 186 13.26 -2.69 -8.35
C LEU A 186 14.63 -2.14 -8.75
N THR A 187 15.36 -2.90 -9.57
CA THR A 187 16.71 -2.55 -10.01
C THR A 187 16.68 -1.93 -11.40
N VAL A 188 17.14 -0.68 -11.51
CA VAL A 188 17.15 0.10 -12.76
C VAL A 188 18.51 -0.03 -13.46
N SER A 189 18.46 -0.39 -14.75
CA SER A 189 19.62 -0.38 -15.64
C SER A 189 19.30 0.34 -16.94
N ARG A 190 20.33 0.90 -17.59
CA ARG A 190 20.24 1.53 -18.91
C ARG A 190 21.30 0.92 -19.82
N ASP A 191 20.89 0.40 -20.97
CA ASP A 191 21.78 -0.28 -21.92
C ASP A 191 22.68 -1.35 -21.26
N GLY A 192 22.12 -2.08 -20.28
CA GLY A 192 22.80 -3.14 -19.52
C GLY A 192 23.75 -2.66 -18.42
N ARG A 193 23.84 -1.35 -18.15
CA ARG A 193 24.62 -0.78 -17.03
C ARG A 193 23.71 -0.37 -15.88
N PRO A 194 24.05 -0.68 -14.62
CA PRO A 194 23.29 -0.18 -13.47
C PRO A 194 23.23 1.35 -13.45
N VAL A 195 22.05 1.91 -13.15
CA VAL A 195 21.87 3.35 -12.94
C VAL A 195 22.12 3.64 -11.47
N THR A 196 23.12 4.45 -11.15
CA THR A 196 23.54 4.72 -9.74
C THR A 196 23.35 6.17 -9.34
N ASP A 197 22.71 6.96 -10.19
CA ASP A 197 22.51 8.40 -10.10
C ASP A 197 21.04 8.76 -10.38
N LEU A 198 20.11 7.94 -9.87
CA LEU A 198 18.69 8.27 -9.85
C LEU A 198 18.48 9.62 -9.17
N GLN A 199 17.65 10.45 -9.79
CA GLN A 199 17.33 11.77 -9.25
C GLN A 199 16.13 11.66 -8.32
N PRO A 200 16.12 12.40 -7.19
CA PRO A 200 14.93 12.51 -6.37
C PRO A 200 13.73 13.02 -7.18
N TYR A 201 12.59 12.42 -6.94
CA TYR A 201 11.29 12.86 -7.40
C TYR A 201 10.34 12.66 -6.23
N LEU A 202 9.70 13.72 -5.71
CA LEU A 202 8.77 13.63 -4.56
C LEU A 202 9.37 12.94 -3.32
N ALA A 203 10.51 13.45 -2.83
CA ALA A 203 11.24 12.89 -1.69
C ALA A 203 11.63 11.40 -1.77
N ALA A 204 11.59 10.75 -2.93
CA ALA A 204 12.10 9.37 -3.09
C ALA A 204 12.87 9.20 -4.40
N TYR A 205 13.63 8.11 -4.50
CA TYR A 205 14.26 7.71 -5.77
C TYR A 205 13.30 6.96 -6.72
N GLY A 206 12.13 6.55 -6.21
CA GLY A 206 11.02 6.09 -7.03
C GLY A 206 9.72 5.93 -6.24
N HIS A 207 8.60 5.87 -6.97
CA HIS A 207 7.24 5.71 -6.44
C HIS A 207 6.63 4.46 -7.03
N LEU A 208 6.14 3.56 -6.18
CA LEU A 208 5.52 2.32 -6.62
C LEU A 208 4.03 2.33 -6.29
N VAL A 209 3.19 2.35 -7.32
CA VAL A 209 1.74 2.13 -7.17
C VAL A 209 1.43 0.70 -7.55
N ALA A 210 0.71 -0.02 -6.69
CA ALA A 210 0.25 -1.37 -6.98
C ALA A 210 -1.29 -1.44 -6.94
N LEU A 211 -1.89 -1.94 -8.02
CA LEU A 211 -3.34 -2.02 -8.19
C LEU A 211 -3.76 -3.46 -8.44
N ARG A 212 -4.78 -3.95 -7.72
CA ARG A 212 -5.35 -5.27 -7.96
C ARG A 212 -6.02 -5.33 -9.33
N ALA A 213 -5.68 -6.32 -10.13
CA ALA A 213 -6.34 -6.55 -11.40
C ALA A 213 -7.82 -6.89 -11.18
N GLY A 214 -8.71 -6.29 -11.98
CA GLY A 214 -10.16 -6.50 -11.93
C GLY A 214 -10.89 -5.29 -11.33
N ASP A 215 -10.57 -4.90 -10.10
CA ASP A 215 -11.26 -3.79 -9.42
C ASP A 215 -10.39 -2.55 -9.17
N LEU A 216 -9.08 -2.65 -9.45
CA LEU A 216 -8.09 -1.61 -9.18
C LEU A 216 -7.98 -1.24 -7.70
N GLY A 217 -8.19 -2.20 -6.80
CA GLY A 217 -7.94 -1.98 -5.38
C GLY A 217 -6.51 -1.52 -5.14
N TYR A 218 -6.36 -0.33 -4.55
CA TYR A 218 -5.07 0.33 -4.32
C TYR A 218 -4.34 -0.31 -3.14
N LEU A 219 -3.04 -0.57 -3.34
CA LEU A 219 -2.14 -1.07 -2.30
C LEU A 219 -1.32 0.07 -1.78
N HIS A 220 -1.27 0.17 -0.46
CA HIS A 220 -0.32 1.06 0.19
C HIS A 220 1.08 0.46 0.07
N VAL A 221 2.02 1.28 -0.39
CA VAL A 221 3.41 0.90 -0.62
C VAL A 221 4.29 2.00 -0.05
N HIS A 222 5.28 1.62 0.75
CA HIS A 222 6.24 2.57 1.31
C HIS A 222 7.61 2.37 0.65
N PRO A 223 8.25 3.42 0.13
CA PRO A 223 9.66 3.35 -0.22
C PRO A 223 10.50 3.13 1.05
N GLU A 224 11.57 2.37 0.92
CA GLU A 224 12.58 2.26 1.97
C GLU A 224 13.69 3.29 1.73
N GLY A 225 13.88 4.18 2.70
CA GLY A 225 14.92 5.20 2.69
C GLY A 225 14.54 6.48 1.94
N GLU A 226 15.29 7.56 2.21
CA GLU A 226 15.01 8.89 1.67
C GLU A 226 16.27 9.52 1.06
N PRO A 227 16.16 10.29 -0.03
CA PRO A 227 17.29 11.02 -0.58
C PRO A 227 17.92 11.96 0.45
N GLY A 228 19.23 11.83 0.65
CA GLY A 228 19.99 12.70 1.55
C GLY A 228 20.01 12.29 3.02
N ASP A 229 19.42 11.14 3.38
CA ASP A 229 19.50 10.55 4.73
C ASP A 229 20.91 10.03 5.11
N GLY A 230 21.84 9.99 4.14
CA GLY A 230 23.22 9.56 4.31
C GLY A 230 23.44 8.05 4.23
N VAL A 231 22.38 7.26 4.04
CA VAL A 231 22.44 5.78 3.94
C VAL A 231 21.83 5.24 2.65
N THR A 232 20.82 5.92 2.09
CA THR A 232 20.09 5.49 0.90
C THR A 232 20.84 5.92 -0.36
N ALA A 233 21.32 4.92 -1.10
CA ALA A 233 21.99 5.13 -2.37
C ALA A 233 21.00 5.58 -3.46
N SER A 234 21.47 6.37 -4.41
CA SER A 234 20.72 6.82 -5.60
C SER A 234 20.58 5.72 -6.67
N GLY A 235 20.27 4.49 -6.25
CA GLY A 235 20.17 3.31 -7.12
C GLY A 235 21.37 2.35 -7.03
N PRO A 236 21.35 1.25 -7.80
CA PRO A 236 20.36 0.95 -8.83
C PRO A 236 19.07 0.31 -8.32
N GLY A 237 19.09 -0.23 -7.10
CA GLY A 237 17.92 -0.79 -6.44
C GLY A 237 17.10 0.29 -5.74
N ILE A 238 15.78 0.19 -5.84
CA ILE A 238 14.81 0.95 -5.06
C ILE A 238 13.96 -0.08 -4.31
N SER A 239 14.04 -0.10 -2.98
CA SER A 239 13.29 -1.06 -2.15
C SER A 239 11.97 -0.46 -1.67
N PHE A 240 10.96 -1.31 -1.58
CA PHE A 240 9.64 -0.97 -1.09
C PHE A 240 9.12 -2.09 -0.19
N VAL A 241 8.37 -1.72 0.85
CA VAL A 241 7.55 -2.67 1.61
C VAL A 241 6.11 -2.55 1.13
N ALA A 242 5.52 -3.68 0.76
CA ALA A 242 4.14 -3.76 0.29
C ALA A 242 3.39 -4.91 0.98
N VAL A 243 2.13 -4.67 1.32
CA VAL A 243 1.21 -5.70 1.84
C VAL A 243 0.10 -5.88 0.82
N ALA A 244 -0.02 -7.07 0.21
CA ALA A 244 -1.16 -7.36 -0.66
C ALA A 244 -2.38 -7.76 0.21
N PRO A 245 -3.51 -7.05 0.17
CA PRO A 245 -4.69 -7.38 0.99
C PRO A 245 -5.20 -8.80 0.80
N THR A 246 -5.13 -9.30 -0.44
CA THR A 246 -5.61 -10.62 -0.82
C THR A 246 -4.67 -11.29 -1.81
N ALA A 247 -4.76 -12.61 -1.92
CA ALA A 247 -4.20 -13.30 -3.08
C ALA A 247 -4.81 -12.75 -4.37
N GLY A 248 -4.01 -12.65 -5.43
CA GLY A 248 -4.47 -12.11 -6.70
C GLY A 248 -3.37 -11.76 -7.68
N THR A 249 -3.78 -11.15 -8.78
CA THR A 249 -2.89 -10.54 -9.76
C THR A 249 -2.91 -9.03 -9.57
N TYR A 250 -1.74 -8.40 -9.64
CA TYR A 250 -1.55 -6.97 -9.41
C TYR A 250 -0.79 -6.36 -10.57
N ARG A 251 -1.12 -5.11 -10.90
CA ARG A 251 -0.35 -4.27 -11.81
C ARG A 251 0.43 -3.25 -10.99
N LEU A 252 1.74 -3.26 -11.15
CA LEU A 252 2.70 -2.39 -10.48
C LEU A 252 3.17 -1.34 -11.48
N TYR A 253 3.27 -0.10 -11.04
CA TYR A 253 3.76 1.05 -11.80
C TYR A 253 4.85 1.70 -10.97
N LEU A 254 6.10 1.58 -11.40
CA LEU A 254 7.24 2.25 -10.81
C LEU A 254 7.54 3.52 -11.59
N ASP A 255 7.36 4.66 -10.96
CA ASP A 255 7.93 5.91 -11.42
C ASP A 255 9.36 6.07 -10.89
N PHE A 256 10.31 6.37 -11.77
CA PHE A 256 11.67 6.74 -11.42
C PHE A 256 12.15 7.89 -12.31
N ARG A 257 13.09 8.69 -11.79
CA ARG A 257 13.64 9.84 -12.53
C ARG A 257 15.12 9.65 -12.82
N HIS A 258 15.46 9.77 -14.09
CA HIS A 258 16.85 9.77 -14.57
C HIS A 258 16.97 10.63 -15.84
N ASP A 259 18.05 11.39 -15.98
CA ASP A 259 18.22 12.41 -17.02
C ASP A 259 17.04 13.40 -17.11
N ASP A 260 16.62 13.93 -15.95
CA ASP A 260 15.53 14.90 -15.79
C ASP A 260 14.16 14.47 -16.32
N THR A 261 13.99 13.18 -16.58
CA THR A 261 12.77 12.61 -17.13
C THR A 261 12.23 11.54 -16.20
N VAL A 262 10.96 11.70 -15.78
CA VAL A 262 10.21 10.66 -15.06
C VAL A 262 9.77 9.59 -16.05
N ARG A 263 9.93 8.33 -15.69
CA ARG A 263 9.54 7.18 -16.49
C ARG A 263 8.77 6.19 -15.63
N THR A 264 7.79 5.54 -16.22
CA THR A 264 7.00 4.49 -15.58
C THR A 264 7.41 3.13 -16.12
N ALA A 265 7.86 2.24 -15.24
CA ALA A 265 8.06 0.83 -15.55
C ALA A 265 6.87 0.01 -15.00
N GLU A 266 6.29 -0.84 -15.83
CA GLU A 266 5.05 -1.54 -15.52
C GLU A 266 5.22 -3.05 -15.43
N PHE A 267 4.64 -3.68 -14.41
CA PHE A 267 4.74 -5.12 -14.18
C PHE A 267 3.38 -5.70 -13.83
N THR A 268 3.01 -6.80 -14.47
CA THR A 268 1.98 -7.69 -13.92
C THR A 268 2.67 -8.70 -13.01
N VAL A 269 2.17 -8.89 -11.78
CA VAL A 269 2.67 -9.90 -10.84
C VAL A 269 1.53 -10.68 -10.23
N ARG A 270 1.81 -11.91 -9.80
CA ARG A 270 0.88 -12.70 -8.98
C ARG A 270 1.44 -12.77 -7.57
N THR A 271 0.57 -12.68 -6.59
CA THR A 271 0.97 -12.96 -5.20
C THR A 271 1.52 -14.37 -5.10
N ALA A 272 2.61 -14.55 -4.36
CA ALA A 272 3.09 -15.88 -4.04
C ALA A 272 2.11 -16.55 -3.06
N THR A 273 2.05 -17.88 -3.12
CA THR A 273 1.45 -18.65 -2.02
C THR A 273 2.37 -18.52 -0.82
N ALA A 274 1.86 -18.06 0.32
CA ALA A 274 2.59 -18.16 1.58
C ALA A 274 3.05 -19.62 1.75
N ALA A 275 4.34 -19.84 2.01
CA ALA A 275 4.82 -21.17 2.34
C ALA A 275 4.00 -21.69 3.53
N PRO A 276 3.62 -22.99 3.57
CA PRO A 276 3.05 -23.56 4.78
C PRO A 276 4.06 -23.33 5.90
N GLY A 277 3.64 -22.63 6.95
CA GLY A 277 4.49 -22.47 8.14
C GLY A 277 4.89 -23.86 8.67
N PRO A 278 6.05 -23.98 9.34
CA PRO A 278 6.35 -25.17 10.12
C PRO A 278 5.37 -25.16 11.30
N ASP A 279 4.20 -25.77 11.10
CA ASP A 279 3.28 -26.34 12.11
C ASP A 279 1.87 -26.43 11.51
N ALA A 280 1.71 -27.36 10.58
CA ALA A 280 0.45 -28.06 10.41
C ALA A 280 0.76 -29.55 10.53
N GLU A 281 1.11 -29.98 11.75
CA GLU A 281 0.98 -31.39 12.12
C GLU A 281 -0.47 -31.78 11.86
N SER A 282 -0.66 -32.61 10.84
CA SER A 282 -1.92 -33.28 10.56
C SER A 282 -2.36 -34.00 11.84
N PRO A 283 -3.59 -33.82 12.36
CA PRO A 283 -4.02 -34.59 13.51
C PRO A 283 -4.00 -36.08 13.14
N ALA A 284 -3.07 -36.83 13.75
CA ALA A 284 -3.05 -38.27 13.65
C ALA A 284 -4.36 -38.81 14.21
N ALA A 285 -5.04 -39.64 13.40
CA ALA A 285 -6.25 -40.33 13.82
C ALA A 285 -5.99 -41.16 15.09
N PRO A 286 -6.91 -41.22 16.07
CA PRO A 286 -6.73 -42.07 17.24
C PRO A 286 -6.73 -43.53 16.82
N GLY A 287 -5.61 -44.22 17.02
CA GLY A 287 -5.50 -45.66 16.86
C GLY A 287 -6.39 -46.37 17.89
N HIS A 288 -7.41 -47.06 17.41
CA HIS A 288 -8.17 -47.99 18.24
C HIS A 288 -7.29 -49.18 18.60
N GLY A 289 -7.07 -49.35 19.90
CA GLY A 289 -6.32 -50.44 20.49
C GLY A 289 -6.94 -51.80 20.19
N ALA A 290 -6.10 -52.75 19.80
CA ALA A 290 -6.41 -54.16 19.71
C ALA A 290 -6.34 -54.79 21.12
N HIS A 291 -7.45 -55.36 21.58
CA HIS A 291 -7.45 -56.48 22.50
C HIS A 291 -7.96 -57.69 21.73
N GLY A 292 -7.11 -58.73 21.66
CA GLY A 292 -7.41 -59.97 20.98
C GLY A 292 -8.39 -60.84 21.75
N GLU A 293 -8.99 -61.81 21.06
CA GLU A 293 -8.80 -63.24 21.32
C GLU A 293 -9.66 -64.10 20.38
N HIS A 294 -9.02 -65.19 19.90
CA HIS A 294 -9.56 -66.51 19.56
C HIS A 294 -10.78 -66.68 18.63
N GLY A 295 -10.57 -67.45 17.55
CA GLY A 295 -11.62 -68.25 16.92
C GLY A 295 -11.30 -68.64 15.47
N GLY A 296 -10.92 -69.90 15.25
CA GLY A 296 -10.61 -70.45 13.93
C GLY A 296 -11.82 -70.94 13.12
N HIS A 297 -11.49 -71.50 11.95
CA HIS A 297 -12.35 -72.13 10.93
C HIS A 297 -13.18 -71.12 10.11
N GLY A 298 -13.22 -71.10 8.79
CA GLY A 298 -12.96 -72.12 7.78
C GLY A 298 -14.16 -72.10 6.80
N GLY A 299 -13.90 -72.04 5.49
CA GLY A 299 -14.90 -72.43 4.48
C GLY A 299 -15.64 -71.30 3.74
N HIS A 300 -15.11 -70.98 2.55
CA HIS A 300 -15.76 -71.11 1.25
C HIS A 300 -17.26 -70.80 1.01
N HIS A 301 -17.44 -70.03 -0.07
CA HIS A 301 -18.54 -69.99 -1.06
C HIS A 301 -19.83 -69.23 -0.75
N GLY A 302 -20.23 -68.39 -1.71
CA GLY A 302 -21.61 -67.92 -1.87
C GLY A 302 -21.72 -66.60 -2.64
N ALA A 303 -21.60 -66.66 -3.96
CA ALA A 303 -22.13 -65.62 -4.84
C ALA A 303 -23.67 -65.69 -4.85
N HIS A 304 -24.33 -64.56 -5.05
CA HIS A 304 -25.62 -64.29 -5.74
C HIS A 304 -26.14 -62.94 -5.22
N ALA A 305 -26.03 -61.87 -6.01
CA ALA A 305 -27.06 -61.36 -6.93
C ALA A 305 -28.34 -60.90 -6.20
N HIS A 306 -28.67 -59.61 -6.29
CA HIS A 306 -29.81 -59.09 -7.05
C HIS A 306 -30.01 -57.59 -6.78
N HIS A 307 -30.19 -56.86 -7.90
CA HIS A 307 -30.88 -55.59 -8.12
C HIS A 307 -30.57 -54.36 -7.26
#